data_AF-A5DDX1-F1
#
_entry.id   AF-A5DDX1-F1
#
_cell.length_a   1.000
_cell.length_b   1.000
_cell.length_c   1.000
_cell.angle_alpha   90.00
_cell.angle_beta   90.00
_cell.angle_gamma   90.00
#
_symmetry.space_group_name_H-M   'P 1'
#
loop_
_entity.id
_entity.type
_entity.pdbx_description
1 polymer ?
#
loop_
_entity_poly.entity_id
_entity_poly.type
_entity_poly.pdbx_seq_one_letter_code
_entity_poly.pdbx_strand_id
1 'polypeptide(L)'
;MSRRWPLHPPFVEEEVSGLRRLVVKETREPSCSVFSGHVNEPCTVEEEMSIPLKELLEKHCGGVKGGWDNLLGVIPGGSSVPVMPKHVCDNVLMDYDALKDVGSGLGTAAVIVMNKQTDMIRAIQRFAHFYKHESCGQCTPCREGTTWLQRMMDRFVKGQATEKEIDMIFELTKEIEGHTICALGDAAAWPVQGLIKSFRPLMVERMQQYHDKDNSTVSYGGWVEGGHVQEGVVAENPVPGHH
;
A
#
# COMPACT_ATOMS: atom_id res chain seq x y z
N MET A 1 -36.94 2.74 11.67
CA MET A 1 -35.57 2.68 12.22
C MET A 1 -34.61 3.23 11.17
N SER A 2 -34.48 4.55 11.06
CA SER A 2 -33.44 5.18 10.26
C SER A 2 -32.13 5.09 11.03
N ARG A 3 -31.16 4.36 10.51
CA ARG A 3 -29.81 4.31 11.07
C ARG A 3 -29.22 5.71 10.92
N ARG A 4 -29.03 6.42 12.03
CA ARG A 4 -28.30 7.68 12.10
C ARG A 4 -26.83 7.33 11.85
N TRP A 5 -26.22 7.92 10.82
CA TRP A 5 -24.79 7.74 10.55
C TRP A 5 -23.99 8.29 11.74
N PRO A 6 -22.98 7.57 12.27
CA PRO A 6 -22.31 7.90 13.54
C PRO A 6 -21.39 9.12 13.50
N LEU A 7 -21.19 9.77 12.35
CA LEU A 7 -20.31 10.92 12.17
C LEU A 7 -21.08 12.09 11.54
N HIS A 8 -22.15 12.54 12.18
CA HIS A 8 -22.58 13.92 11.94
C HIS A 8 -21.61 14.84 12.71
N PRO A 9 -21.06 15.90 12.10
CA PRO A 9 -20.21 16.82 12.83
C PRO A 9 -20.97 17.34 14.06
N PRO A 10 -20.29 17.64 15.18
CA PRO A 10 -20.93 18.31 16.29
C PRO A 10 -21.34 19.71 15.84
N PHE A 11 -22.54 19.84 15.27
CA PHE A 11 -23.11 21.13 14.95
C PHE A 11 -23.32 21.88 16.27
N VAL A 12 -22.74 23.07 16.35
CA VAL A 12 -23.01 24.00 17.44
C VAL A 12 -24.00 25.02 16.91
N GLU A 13 -25.09 25.26 17.65
CA GLU A 13 -25.97 26.40 17.36
C GLU A 13 -25.23 27.68 17.74
N GLU A 14 -24.91 28.50 16.74
CA GLU A 14 -24.38 29.84 16.96
C GLU A 14 -25.48 30.86 16.60
N GLU A 15 -25.71 31.80 17.52
CA GLU A 15 -26.71 32.86 17.34
C GLU A 15 -26.00 34.15 16.93
N VAL A 16 -26.03 34.45 15.64
CA VAL A 16 -25.52 35.72 15.09
C VAL A 16 -26.71 36.57 14.71
N SER A 17 -26.86 37.74 15.34
CA SER A 17 -27.91 38.72 15.02
C SER A 17 -29.34 38.15 15.05
N GLY A 18 -29.64 37.24 16.00
CA GLY A 18 -30.98 36.69 16.22
C GLY A 18 -31.44 35.63 15.21
N LEU A 19 -30.55 35.20 14.30
CA LEU A 19 -30.75 34.02 13.46
C LEU A 19 -29.90 32.86 13.99
N ARG A 20 -30.56 31.76 14.35
CA ARG A 20 -29.87 30.51 14.68
C ARG A 20 -29.36 29.88 13.40
N ARG A 21 -28.04 29.78 13.27
CA ARG A 21 -27.40 29.02 12.19
C ARG A 21 -26.69 27.83 12.80
N LEU A 22 -26.82 26.67 12.16
CA LEU A 22 -25.92 25.54 12.43
C LEU A 22 -24.57 25.92 11.83
N VAL A 23 -23.58 26.17 12.68
CA VAL A 23 -22.22 26.46 12.27
C VAL A 23 -21.38 25.22 12.56
N VAL A 24 -20.61 24.79 11.55
CA VAL A 24 -19.55 23.80 11.76
C VAL A 24 -18.45 24.53 12.51
N LYS A 25 -18.15 24.11 13.76
CA LYS A 25 -16.98 24.64 14.46
C LYS A 25 -15.76 24.42 13.57
N GLU A 26 -14.89 25.41 13.50
CA GLU A 26 -13.55 25.34 12.89
C GLU A 26 -12.62 24.44 13.76
N THR A 27 -13.11 23.26 14.11
CA THR A 27 -12.39 22.19 14.76
C THR A 27 -12.17 21.14 13.68
N ARG A 28 -10.90 20.77 13.45
CA ARG A 28 -10.54 19.72 12.51
C ARG A 28 -11.41 18.49 12.81
N GLU A 29 -12.17 18.01 11.84
CA GLU A 29 -13.12 16.93 12.08
C GLU A 29 -12.35 15.71 12.64
N PRO A 30 -12.85 15.04 13.69
CA PRO A 30 -12.17 13.88 14.25
C PRO A 30 -12.19 12.72 13.25
N SER A 31 -11.06 12.03 13.13
CA SER A 31 -10.91 10.84 12.30
C SER A 31 -10.68 9.62 13.19
N CYS A 32 -11.45 8.56 12.95
CA CYS A 32 -11.24 7.28 13.60
C CYS A 32 -10.12 6.52 12.86
N SER A 33 -8.92 6.56 13.43
CA SER A 33 -7.73 5.93 12.87
C SER A 33 -7.48 4.57 13.51
N VAL A 34 -7.19 3.57 12.69
CA VAL A 34 -6.85 2.21 13.13
C VAL A 34 -5.36 1.99 12.91
N PHE A 35 -4.60 1.71 13.97
CA PHE A 35 -3.17 1.46 13.90
C PHE A 35 -2.87 -0.03 13.98
N SER A 36 -2.14 -0.52 12.99
CA SER A 36 -1.81 -1.94 12.85
C SER A 36 -0.35 -2.13 12.41
N GLY A 37 0.12 -3.37 12.46
CA GLY A 37 1.48 -3.74 12.07
C GLY A 37 2.50 -3.60 13.20
N HIS A 38 3.62 -2.96 12.91
CA HIS A 38 4.81 -2.93 13.76
C HIS A 38 4.86 -1.74 14.73
N VAL A 39 3.78 -1.57 15.49
CA VAL A 39 3.70 -0.63 16.64
C VAL A 39 3.69 -1.39 17.97
N ASN A 40 4.11 -0.75 19.05
CA ASN A 40 4.16 -1.40 20.37
C ASN A 40 2.76 -1.77 20.88
N GLU A 41 1.80 -0.87 20.70
CA GLU A 41 0.41 -1.02 21.14
C GLU A 41 -0.56 -0.74 19.97
N PRO A 42 -0.92 -1.76 19.15
CA PRO A 42 -1.92 -1.59 18.10
C PRO A 42 -3.28 -1.21 18.70
N CYS A 43 -3.88 -0.15 18.20
CA CYS A 43 -5.11 0.41 18.77
C CYS A 43 -5.96 1.10 17.69
N THR A 44 -7.22 1.35 18.02
CA THR A 44 -8.09 2.25 17.25
C THR A 44 -8.35 3.47 18.11
N VAL A 45 -8.09 4.66 17.58
CA VAL A 45 -8.29 5.92 18.31
C VAL A 45 -9.01 6.93 17.42
N GLU A 46 -9.90 7.69 18.04
CA GLU A 46 -10.52 8.86 17.45
C GLU A 46 -9.70 10.08 17.86
N GLU A 47 -9.14 10.79 16.88
CA GLU A 47 -8.25 11.93 17.11
C GLU A 47 -8.47 12.98 16.02
N GLU A 48 -8.08 14.23 16.28
CA GLU A 48 -8.22 15.32 15.32
C GLU A 48 -7.44 15.04 14.02
N MET A 49 -8.04 15.38 12.86
CA MET A 49 -7.33 15.36 11.59
C MET A 49 -6.14 16.36 11.57
N SER A 50 -5.23 16.18 10.63
CA SER A 50 -4.00 16.99 10.46
C SER A 50 -3.05 16.97 11.66
N ILE A 51 -3.14 15.95 12.53
CA ILE A 51 -2.09 15.64 13.50
C ILE A 51 -0.86 15.04 12.77
N PRO A 52 0.38 15.39 13.15
CA PRO A 52 1.56 14.75 12.59
C PRO A 52 1.56 13.24 12.83
N LEU A 53 1.84 12.44 11.78
CA LEU A 53 1.82 10.97 11.87
C LEU A 53 2.75 10.44 12.98
N LYS A 54 3.91 11.07 13.14
CA LYS A 54 4.87 10.72 14.19
C LYS A 54 4.30 10.95 15.59
N GLU A 55 3.68 12.10 15.82
CA GLU A 55 3.06 12.42 17.10
C GLU A 55 1.92 11.44 17.42
N LEU A 56 1.10 11.15 16.42
CA LEU A 56 -0.02 10.21 16.54
C LEU A 56 0.43 8.81 16.96
N LEU A 57 1.50 8.29 16.34
CA LEU A 57 2.06 6.96 16.66
C LEU A 57 2.71 6.90 18.05
N GLU A 58 3.48 7.92 18.42
CA GLU A 58 4.15 7.98 19.72
C GLU A 58 3.14 8.17 20.87
N LYS A 59 2.12 9.00 20.66
CA LYS A 59 1.10 9.31 21.67
C LYS A 59 0.12 8.16 21.92
N HIS A 60 -0.36 7.48 20.88
CA HIS A 60 -1.45 6.52 21.01
C HIS A 60 -1.04 5.05 20.87
N CYS A 61 0.05 4.76 20.16
CA CYS A 61 0.46 3.38 19.87
C CYS A 61 1.72 2.96 20.61
N GLY A 62 2.21 3.79 21.54
CA GLY A 62 3.48 3.59 22.24
C GLY A 62 4.71 3.62 21.32
N GLY A 63 4.58 4.18 20.11
CA GLY A 63 5.64 4.26 19.11
C GLY A 63 5.85 2.99 18.26
N VAL A 64 6.83 3.08 17.36
CA VAL A 64 7.21 1.97 16.46
C VAL A 64 7.99 0.90 17.24
N LYS A 65 7.78 -0.38 16.92
CA LYS A 65 8.57 -1.47 17.52
C LYS A 65 10.06 -1.29 17.23
N GLY A 66 10.86 -1.11 18.27
CA GLY A 66 12.30 -0.82 18.16
C GLY A 66 12.64 0.66 17.97
N GLY A 67 11.68 1.56 18.17
CA GLY A 67 11.85 3.01 18.07
C GLY A 67 11.64 3.56 16.66
N TRP A 68 11.51 4.89 16.56
CA TRP A 68 11.23 5.59 15.30
C TRP A 68 12.28 5.34 14.21
N ASP A 69 13.55 5.17 14.58
CA ASP A 69 14.63 4.86 13.63
C ASP A 69 14.57 3.45 13.05
N ASN A 70 13.78 2.56 13.66
CA ASN A 70 13.50 1.24 13.13
C ASN A 70 12.33 1.23 12.11
N LEU A 71 11.71 2.38 11.85
CA LEU A 71 10.66 2.50 10.83
C LEU A 71 11.23 2.30 9.42
N LEU A 72 10.54 1.51 8.60
CA LEU A 72 10.85 1.33 7.18
C LEU A 72 9.88 2.15 6.31
N GLY A 73 8.58 2.02 6.57
CA GLY A 73 7.55 2.78 5.89
C GLY A 73 6.18 2.60 6.50
N VAL A 74 5.25 3.46 6.09
CA VAL A 74 3.86 3.48 6.58
C VAL A 74 2.90 3.55 5.42
N ILE A 75 1.79 2.80 5.50
CA ILE A 75 0.65 2.95 4.61
C ILE A 75 -0.44 3.67 5.42
N PRO A 76 -0.72 4.96 5.15
CA PRO A 76 -1.49 5.82 6.05
C PRO A 76 -3.00 5.61 5.96
N GLY A 77 -3.53 5.25 4.79
CA GLY A 77 -4.97 5.15 4.55
C GLY A 77 -5.55 3.76 4.79
N GLY A 78 -4.82 2.71 4.43
CA GLY A 78 -5.29 1.34 4.28
C GLY A 78 -4.60 0.68 3.10
N SER A 79 -4.84 -0.60 2.84
CA SER A 79 -4.09 -1.34 1.80
C SER A 79 -4.20 -0.76 0.39
N SER A 80 -5.16 0.13 0.14
CA SER A 80 -5.39 0.74 -1.18
C SER A 80 -4.44 1.88 -1.50
N VAL A 81 -3.72 2.45 -0.54
CA VAL A 81 -2.90 3.65 -0.77
C VAL A 81 -1.40 3.33 -0.86
N PRO A 82 -0.61 4.16 -1.57
CA PRO A 82 0.84 3.99 -1.68
C PRO A 82 1.56 4.01 -0.33
N VAL A 83 2.58 3.17 -0.17
CA VAL A 83 3.48 3.20 0.99
C VAL A 83 4.38 4.44 0.97
N MET A 84 4.48 5.10 2.13
CA MET A 84 5.38 6.21 2.36
C MET A 84 6.67 5.73 3.04
N PRO A 85 7.85 6.14 2.55
CA PRO A 85 9.11 5.82 3.21
C PRO A 85 9.28 6.67 4.49
N LYS A 86 10.15 6.22 5.41
CA LYS A 86 10.41 6.91 6.69
C LYS A 86 10.61 8.42 6.57
N HIS A 87 11.39 8.88 5.59
CA HIS A 87 11.72 10.31 5.45
C HIS A 87 10.50 11.20 5.15
N VAL A 88 9.46 10.65 4.49
CA VAL A 88 8.18 11.35 4.30
C VAL A 88 7.37 11.33 5.60
N CYS A 89 7.38 10.18 6.30
CA CYS A 89 6.64 9.99 7.55
C CYS A 89 7.12 10.90 8.70
N ASP A 90 8.34 11.44 8.61
CA ASP A 90 8.92 12.32 9.65
C ASP A 90 8.10 13.61 9.85
N ASN A 91 7.51 14.17 8.79
CA ASN A 91 6.86 15.50 8.81
C ASN A 91 5.43 15.51 8.25
N VAL A 92 4.89 14.37 7.82
CA VAL A 92 3.58 14.32 7.17
C VAL A 92 2.44 14.47 8.17
N LEU A 93 1.41 15.22 7.77
CA LEU A 93 0.16 15.37 8.50
C LEU A 93 -0.84 14.30 8.07
N MET A 94 -1.64 13.80 9.02
CA MET A 94 -2.72 12.85 8.75
C MET A 94 -3.99 13.58 8.31
N ASP A 95 -3.97 14.08 7.07
CA ASP A 95 -5.14 14.65 6.38
C ASP A 95 -5.15 14.30 4.89
N TYR A 96 -6.26 14.60 4.21
CA TYR A 96 -6.47 14.22 2.81
C TYR A 96 -5.50 14.91 1.85
N ASP A 97 -5.23 16.20 2.05
CA ASP A 97 -4.45 17.01 1.13
C ASP A 97 -2.94 16.75 1.29
N ALA A 98 -2.43 16.76 2.53
CA ALA A 98 -1.01 16.51 2.81
C ALA A 98 -0.58 15.12 2.35
N LEU A 99 -1.42 14.11 2.56
CA LEU A 99 -1.12 12.73 2.12
C LEU A 99 -1.18 12.58 0.60
N LYS A 100 -2.06 13.33 -0.07
CA LYS A 100 -2.11 13.37 -1.54
C LYS A 100 -0.88 14.07 -2.12
N ASP A 101 -0.42 15.15 -1.51
CA ASP A 101 0.74 15.94 -1.98
C ASP A 101 2.05 15.15 -1.93
N VAL A 102 2.19 14.23 -0.96
CA VAL A 102 3.34 13.30 -0.90
C VAL A 102 3.20 12.09 -1.84
N GLY A 103 2.08 12.00 -2.57
CA GLY A 103 1.76 10.91 -3.50
C GLY A 103 1.36 9.62 -2.79
N SER A 104 0.71 9.73 -1.62
CA SER A 104 -0.06 8.67 -0.97
C SER A 104 -1.53 9.12 -0.91
N GLY A 105 -2.30 8.65 0.08
CA GLY A 105 -3.67 9.11 0.31
C GLY A 105 -4.21 8.71 1.67
N LEU A 106 -5.19 9.47 2.16
CA LEU A 106 -5.96 9.10 3.34
C LEU A 106 -7.23 8.36 2.92
N GLY A 107 -7.22 7.04 3.09
CA GLY A 107 -8.36 6.16 2.81
C GLY A 107 -9.28 6.05 4.02
N THR A 108 -9.29 4.88 4.64
CA THR A 108 -10.07 4.59 5.86
C THR A 108 -9.33 4.93 7.16
N ALA A 109 -8.21 5.66 7.06
CA ALA A 109 -7.27 5.88 8.16
C ALA A 109 -6.82 4.57 8.86
N ALA A 110 -6.77 3.46 8.12
CA ALA A 110 -6.23 2.18 8.58
C ALA A 110 -4.70 2.18 8.37
N VAL A 111 -4.00 2.81 9.30
CA VAL A 111 -2.55 2.98 9.27
C VAL A 111 -1.85 1.63 9.50
N ILE A 112 -1.05 1.21 8.52
CA ILE A 112 -0.22 0.00 8.60
C ILE A 112 1.24 0.41 8.71
N VAL A 113 1.85 0.14 9.87
CA VAL A 113 3.25 0.48 10.16
C VAL A 113 4.17 -0.71 9.88
N MET A 114 5.25 -0.48 9.13
CA MET A 114 6.25 -1.49 8.79
C MET A 114 7.63 -1.06 9.26
N ASN A 115 8.29 -1.92 10.04
CA ASN A 115 9.65 -1.71 10.51
C ASN A 115 10.69 -2.36 9.57
N LYS A 116 11.97 -2.15 9.83
CA LYS A 116 13.08 -2.65 8.99
C LYS A 116 13.20 -4.18 8.95
N GLN A 117 12.61 -4.90 9.90
CA GLN A 117 12.55 -6.37 9.88
C GLN A 117 11.53 -6.92 8.88
N THR A 118 10.67 -6.06 8.32
CA THR A 118 9.63 -6.47 7.37
C THR A 118 10.19 -6.61 5.96
N ASP A 119 9.85 -7.69 5.26
CA ASP A 119 10.02 -7.75 3.81
C ASP A 119 8.92 -6.92 3.12
N MET A 120 9.27 -5.70 2.73
CA MET A 120 8.36 -4.76 2.06
C MET A 120 7.82 -5.32 0.73
N ILE A 121 8.66 -6.01 -0.05
CA ILE A 121 8.24 -6.58 -1.35
C ILE A 121 7.21 -7.68 -1.10
N ARG A 122 7.44 -8.54 -0.08
CA ARG A 122 6.50 -9.58 0.35
C ARG A 122 5.18 -9.00 0.87
N ALA A 123 5.23 -7.91 1.63
CA ALA A 123 4.04 -7.25 2.16
C ALA A 123 3.14 -6.74 1.01
N ILE A 124 3.72 -6.04 0.03
CA ILE A 124 2.98 -5.54 -1.14
C ILE A 124 2.53 -6.68 -2.06
N GLN A 125 3.34 -7.73 -2.23
CA GLN A 125 2.91 -8.94 -2.94
C GLN A 125 1.67 -9.56 -2.28
N ARG A 126 1.56 -9.52 -0.95
CA ARG A 126 0.38 -10.02 -0.25
C ARG A 126 -0.86 -9.17 -0.55
N PHE A 127 -0.72 -7.86 -0.71
CA PHE A 127 -1.81 -7.01 -1.18
C PHE A 127 -2.19 -7.31 -2.62
N ALA A 128 -1.23 -7.48 -3.53
CA ALA A 128 -1.51 -7.89 -4.91
C ALA A 128 -2.30 -9.22 -4.96
N HIS A 129 -1.93 -10.18 -4.12
CA HIS A 129 -2.69 -11.42 -3.95
C HIS A 129 -4.11 -11.17 -3.40
N PHE A 130 -4.27 -10.30 -2.40
CA PHE A 130 -5.58 -9.93 -1.85
C PHE A 130 -6.48 -9.33 -2.93
N TYR A 131 -5.99 -8.35 -3.70
CA TYR A 131 -6.78 -7.71 -4.75
C TYR A 131 -7.11 -8.66 -5.91
N LYS A 132 -6.22 -9.59 -6.25
CA LYS A 132 -6.53 -10.67 -7.21
C LYS A 132 -7.64 -11.59 -6.69
N HIS A 133 -7.63 -11.91 -5.39
CA HIS A 133 -8.62 -12.80 -4.78
C HIS A 133 -10.00 -12.14 -4.66
N GLU A 134 -10.04 -10.86 -4.27
CA GLU A 134 -11.27 -10.10 -4.03
C GLU A 134 -11.78 -9.35 -5.28
N SER A 135 -11.11 -9.49 -6.42
CA SER A 135 -11.60 -8.92 -7.68
C SER A 135 -12.88 -9.63 -8.09
N CYS A 136 -13.95 -8.85 -8.34
CA CYS A 136 -15.21 -9.39 -8.86
C CYS A 136 -15.10 -9.91 -10.31
N GLY A 137 -14.00 -9.60 -11.00
CA GLY A 137 -13.73 -10.08 -12.36
C GLY A 137 -14.54 -9.41 -13.48
N GLN A 138 -15.33 -8.37 -13.20
CA GLN A 138 -16.23 -7.77 -14.19
C GLN A 138 -15.48 -7.03 -15.32
N CYS A 139 -14.51 -6.18 -14.99
CA CYS A 139 -13.71 -5.46 -15.98
C CYS A 139 -12.42 -6.22 -16.30
N THR A 140 -12.13 -6.37 -17.59
CA THR A 140 -10.91 -7.04 -18.09
C THR A 140 -9.61 -6.47 -17.52
N PRO A 141 -9.37 -5.14 -17.48
CA PRO A 141 -8.13 -4.60 -16.92
C PRO A 141 -7.92 -5.00 -15.45
N CYS A 142 -8.97 -5.06 -14.64
CA CYS A 142 -8.85 -5.55 -13.27
C CYS A 142 -8.67 -7.08 -13.20
N ARG A 143 -9.53 -7.85 -13.86
CA ARG A 143 -9.53 -9.32 -13.80
C ARG A 143 -8.19 -9.90 -14.24
N GLU A 144 -7.73 -9.50 -15.42
CA GLU A 144 -6.47 -9.99 -15.97
C GLU A 144 -5.29 -9.25 -15.34
N GLY A 145 -5.36 -7.91 -15.25
CA GLY A 145 -4.25 -7.10 -14.75
C GLY A 145 -3.83 -7.44 -13.32
N THR A 146 -4.77 -7.64 -12.40
CA THR A 146 -4.43 -8.06 -11.02
C THR A 146 -3.81 -9.45 -10.96
N THR A 147 -4.18 -10.35 -11.87
CA THR A 147 -3.57 -11.67 -11.99
C THR A 147 -2.13 -11.56 -12.47
N TRP A 148 -1.87 -10.70 -13.46
CA TRP A 148 -0.51 -10.39 -13.92
C TRP A 148 0.32 -9.71 -12.84
N LEU A 149 -0.23 -8.71 -12.14
CA LEU A 149 0.43 -8.02 -11.03
C LEU A 149 0.86 -9.01 -9.95
N GLN A 150 -0.05 -9.89 -9.52
CA GLN A 150 0.23 -10.89 -8.51
C GLN A 150 1.36 -11.85 -8.94
N ARG A 151 1.33 -12.35 -10.17
CA ARG A 151 2.37 -13.24 -10.73
C ARG A 151 3.74 -12.56 -10.83
N MET A 152 3.77 -11.30 -11.27
CA MET A 152 5.03 -10.55 -11.31
C MET A 152 5.56 -10.30 -9.90
N MET A 153 4.70 -9.92 -8.96
CA MET A 153 5.07 -9.70 -7.57
C MET A 153 5.59 -10.97 -6.88
N ASP A 154 5.04 -12.15 -7.18
CA ASP A 154 5.58 -13.43 -6.69
C ASP A 154 7.04 -13.63 -7.09
N ARG A 155 7.37 -13.28 -8.34
CA ARG A 155 8.74 -13.36 -8.86
C ARG A 155 9.65 -12.31 -8.24
N PHE A 156 9.17 -11.07 -8.07
CA PHE A 156 9.92 -10.00 -7.39
C PHE A 156 10.26 -10.36 -5.94
N VAL A 157 9.37 -11.06 -5.21
CA VAL A 157 9.67 -11.54 -3.85
C VAL A 157 10.87 -12.50 -3.86
N LYS A 158 10.99 -13.36 -4.87
CA LYS A 158 12.13 -14.27 -5.02
C LYS A 158 13.38 -13.57 -5.55
N GLY A 159 13.23 -12.48 -6.29
CA GLY A 159 14.31 -11.84 -7.05
C GLY A 159 14.47 -12.40 -8.46
N GLN A 160 13.56 -13.27 -8.92
CA GLN A 160 13.58 -13.92 -10.23
C GLN A 160 12.95 -13.03 -11.31
N ALA A 161 13.50 -11.83 -11.47
CA ALA A 161 13.04 -10.82 -12.41
C ALA A 161 14.23 -9.99 -12.91
N THR A 162 14.03 -9.26 -14.00
CA THR A 162 15.02 -8.31 -14.51
C THR A 162 14.63 -6.89 -14.12
N GLU A 163 15.60 -5.96 -14.09
CA GLU A 163 15.33 -4.56 -13.73
C GLU A 163 14.30 -3.90 -14.68
N LYS A 164 14.32 -4.27 -15.97
CA LYS A 164 13.33 -3.81 -16.95
C LYS A 164 11.90 -4.26 -16.63
N GLU A 165 11.74 -5.36 -15.90
CA GLU A 165 10.41 -5.79 -15.44
C GLU A 165 9.83 -4.84 -14.39
N ILE A 166 10.65 -4.06 -13.68
CA ILE A 166 10.18 -3.02 -12.75
C ILE A 166 9.42 -1.94 -13.54
N ASP A 167 9.96 -1.55 -14.69
CA ASP A 167 9.31 -0.55 -15.55
C ASP A 167 8.05 -1.15 -16.21
N MET A 168 8.10 -2.42 -16.64
CA MET A 168 6.92 -3.10 -17.19
C MET A 168 5.79 -3.29 -16.18
N ILE A 169 6.08 -3.65 -14.92
CA ILE A 169 5.03 -3.74 -13.90
C ILE A 169 4.48 -2.34 -13.59
N PHE A 170 5.31 -1.30 -13.63
CA PHE A 170 4.84 0.08 -13.46
C PHE A 170 3.88 0.48 -14.59
N GLU A 171 4.22 0.21 -15.85
CA GLU A 171 3.33 0.43 -17.00
C GLU A 171 2.02 -0.36 -16.86
N LEU A 172 2.10 -1.64 -16.48
CA LEU A 172 0.91 -2.46 -16.23
C LEU A 172 0.00 -1.84 -15.17
N THR A 173 0.56 -1.29 -14.07
CA THR A 173 -0.27 -0.62 -13.06
C THR A 173 -0.98 0.62 -13.63
N LYS A 174 -0.40 1.33 -14.60
CA LYS A 174 -1.02 2.49 -15.25
C LYS A 174 -2.11 2.11 -16.24
N GLU A 175 -1.98 0.95 -16.88
CA GLU A 175 -3.05 0.40 -17.73
C GLU A 175 -4.24 -0.10 -16.91
N ILE A 176 -4.02 -0.52 -15.66
CA ILE A 176 -5.12 -0.89 -14.75
C ILE A 176 -5.77 0.37 -14.18
N GLU A 177 -4.95 1.30 -13.69
CA GLU A 177 -5.41 2.57 -13.12
C GLU A 177 -6.25 3.37 -14.12
N GLY A 178 -7.41 3.85 -13.71
CA GLY A 178 -8.29 4.69 -14.54
C GLY A 178 -9.04 3.96 -15.68
N HIS A 179 -8.77 2.68 -15.92
CA HIS A 179 -9.46 1.87 -16.96
C HIS A 179 -10.42 0.82 -16.37
N THR A 180 -10.63 0.83 -15.05
CA THR A 180 -11.54 -0.10 -14.36
C THR A 180 -12.89 0.54 -14.01
N ILE A 181 -13.92 -0.30 -13.84
CA ILE A 181 -15.28 0.17 -13.54
C ILE A 181 -15.39 0.79 -12.14
N CYS A 182 -14.68 0.21 -11.16
CA CYS A 182 -14.63 0.70 -9.78
C CYS A 182 -13.19 0.97 -9.36
N ALA A 183 -13.02 1.64 -8.21
CA ALA A 183 -11.71 2.01 -7.66
C ALA A 183 -10.90 0.82 -7.11
N LEU A 184 -11.39 -0.43 -7.21
CA LEU A 184 -10.60 -1.60 -6.82
C LEU A 184 -9.38 -1.77 -7.72
N GLY A 185 -9.48 -1.43 -9.01
CA GLY A 185 -8.35 -1.44 -9.94
C GLY A 185 -7.24 -0.50 -9.48
N ASP A 186 -7.61 0.75 -9.17
CA ASP A 186 -6.69 1.76 -8.63
C ASP A 186 -6.08 1.29 -7.31
N ALA A 187 -6.91 0.74 -6.40
CA ALA A 187 -6.47 0.20 -5.12
C ALA A 187 -5.49 -0.98 -5.25
N ALA A 188 -5.55 -1.75 -6.35
CA ALA A 188 -4.60 -2.82 -6.64
C ALA A 188 -3.30 -2.29 -7.26
N ALA A 189 -3.38 -1.22 -8.05
CA ALA A 189 -2.26 -0.60 -8.74
C ALA A 189 -1.39 0.27 -7.81
N TRP A 190 -2.01 1.11 -6.97
CA TRP A 190 -1.33 2.10 -6.14
C TRP A 190 -0.31 1.53 -5.13
N PRO A 191 -0.54 0.39 -4.46
CA PRO A 191 0.45 -0.19 -3.55
C PRO A 191 1.74 -0.61 -4.27
N VAL A 192 1.60 -1.15 -5.49
CA VAL A 192 2.73 -1.53 -6.35
C VAL A 192 3.45 -0.28 -6.88
N GLN A 193 2.71 0.75 -7.31
CA GLN A 193 3.31 2.03 -7.70
C GLN A 193 4.08 2.68 -6.54
N GLY A 194 3.52 2.65 -5.33
CA GLY A 194 4.18 3.15 -4.12
C GLY A 194 5.45 2.37 -3.77
N LEU A 195 5.42 1.05 -3.92
CA LEU A 195 6.61 0.20 -3.75
C LEU A 195 7.72 0.62 -4.72
N ILE A 196 7.40 0.78 -5.99
CA ILE A 196 8.39 1.13 -7.02
C ILE A 196 8.93 2.54 -6.77
N LYS A 197 8.06 3.52 -6.50
CA LYS A 197 8.48 4.90 -6.23
C LYS A 197 9.43 5.01 -5.04
N SER A 198 9.11 4.32 -3.94
CA SER A 198 9.78 4.51 -2.64
C SER A 198 10.89 3.47 -2.38
N PHE A 199 10.79 2.28 -2.97
CA PHE A 199 11.62 1.12 -2.65
C PHE A 199 12.18 0.40 -3.90
N ARG A 200 12.25 1.05 -5.07
CA ARG A 200 12.96 0.49 -6.24
C ARG A 200 14.38 -0.01 -5.93
N PRO A 201 15.22 0.69 -5.14
CA PRO A 201 16.54 0.18 -4.80
C PRO A 201 16.50 -1.18 -4.08
N LEU A 202 15.52 -1.39 -3.19
CA LEU A 202 15.31 -2.66 -2.49
C LEU A 202 14.94 -3.80 -3.46
N MET A 203 14.15 -3.49 -4.49
CA MET A 203 13.79 -4.47 -5.54
C MET A 203 15.00 -4.87 -6.38
N VAL A 204 15.84 -3.90 -6.76
CA VAL A 204 17.08 -4.16 -7.53
C VAL A 204 18.07 -4.97 -6.70
N GLU A 205 18.26 -4.62 -5.42
CA GLU A 205 19.11 -5.37 -4.50
C GLU A 205 18.65 -6.83 -4.37
N ARG A 206 17.33 -7.07 -4.27
CA ARG A 206 16.76 -8.43 -4.21
C ARG A 206 17.08 -9.25 -5.46
N MET A 207 17.08 -8.64 -6.64
CA MET A 207 17.44 -9.32 -7.89
C MET A 207 18.93 -9.65 -7.95
N GLN A 208 19.78 -8.71 -7.53
CA GLN A 208 21.23 -8.93 -7.47
C GLN A 208 21.57 -10.07 -6.52
N GLN A 209 20.97 -10.10 -5.32
CA GLN A 209 21.12 -11.20 -4.37
C GLN A 209 20.69 -12.56 -4.95
N TYR A 210 19.67 -12.59 -5.80
CA TYR A 210 19.23 -13.80 -6.48
C TYR A 210 20.26 -14.25 -7.53
N HIS A 211 20.74 -13.33 -8.38
CA HIS A 211 21.77 -13.62 -9.37
C HIS A 211 23.08 -14.11 -8.74
N ASP A 212 23.52 -13.48 -7.65
CA ASP A 212 24.76 -13.83 -6.95
C ASP A 212 24.68 -15.22 -6.30
N LYS A 213 23.50 -15.59 -5.78
CA LYS A 213 23.31 -16.86 -5.08
C LYS A 213 23.18 -18.04 -6.03
N ASP A 214 22.41 -17.88 -7.10
CA ASP A 214 22.06 -18.98 -8.00
C ASP A 214 22.94 -19.01 -9.27
N ASN A 215 23.88 -18.05 -9.42
CA ASN A 215 24.75 -17.85 -10.59
C ASN A 215 23.98 -17.97 -11.92
N SER A 216 22.72 -17.57 -11.91
CA SER A 216 21.76 -17.80 -12.99
C SER A 216 21.41 -16.48 -13.63
N THR A 217 21.52 -16.41 -14.96
CA THR A 217 20.99 -15.29 -15.72
C THR A 217 19.48 -15.45 -15.84
N VAL A 218 18.73 -14.55 -15.22
CA VAL A 218 17.28 -14.51 -15.36
C VAL A 218 16.91 -13.73 -16.61
N SER A 219 16.12 -14.33 -17.49
CA SER A 219 15.53 -13.69 -18.66
C SER A 219 14.07 -13.31 -18.40
N TYR A 220 13.47 -12.55 -19.33
CA TYR A 220 12.11 -12.01 -19.16
C TYR A 220 11.09 -13.09 -18.84
N GLY A 221 10.18 -12.78 -17.91
CA GLY A 221 9.20 -13.74 -17.40
C GLY A 221 9.78 -14.68 -16.34
N GLY A 222 11.02 -14.45 -15.90
CA GLY A 222 11.66 -15.20 -14.83
C GLY A 222 12.31 -16.49 -15.31
N TRP A 223 12.60 -16.63 -16.60
CA TRP A 223 13.21 -17.85 -17.12
C TRP A 223 14.70 -17.91 -16.79
N VAL A 224 15.09 -18.94 -16.04
CA VAL A 224 16.51 -19.27 -15.78
C VAL A 224 17.09 -20.12 -16.92
N GLU A 225 18.41 -20.14 -17.03
CA GLU A 225 19.13 -20.99 -18.00
C GLU A 225 18.82 -22.48 -17.74
N GLY A 226 18.45 -23.22 -18.79
CA GLY A 226 18.00 -24.63 -18.71
C GLY A 226 16.50 -24.82 -18.51
N GLY A 227 15.77 -23.77 -18.11
CA GLY A 227 14.32 -23.80 -17.99
C GLY A 227 13.64 -24.08 -19.33
N HIS A 228 12.79 -25.10 -19.39
CA HIS A 228 12.08 -25.48 -20.61
C HIS A 228 10.65 -25.95 -20.32
N VAL A 229 9.82 -26.03 -21.36
CA VAL A 229 8.46 -26.57 -21.23
C VAL A 229 8.47 -28.02 -21.72
N GLN A 230 8.12 -28.95 -20.83
CA GLN A 230 7.97 -30.37 -21.14
C GLN A 230 6.50 -30.76 -20.90
N GLU A 231 5.83 -31.25 -21.94
CA GLU A 231 4.41 -31.69 -21.87
C GLU A 231 3.44 -30.61 -21.32
N GLY A 232 3.73 -29.33 -21.56
CA GLY A 232 2.92 -28.21 -21.09
C GLY A 232 3.19 -27.80 -19.63
N VAL A 233 4.14 -28.45 -18.97
CA VAL A 233 4.61 -28.10 -17.63
C VAL A 233 5.97 -27.42 -17.72
N VAL A 234 6.16 -26.38 -16.91
CA VAL A 234 7.46 -25.71 -16.77
C VAL A 234 8.40 -26.63 -15.98
N ALA A 235 9.43 -27.15 -16.66
CA ALA A 235 10.48 -27.99 -16.10
C ALA A 235 11.76 -27.16 -15.89
N GLU A 236 12.54 -27.52 -14.86
CA GLU A 236 13.86 -26.94 -14.58
C GLU A 236 13.90 -25.41 -14.42
N ASN A 237 12.76 -24.78 -14.14
CA ASN A 237 12.66 -23.35 -13.89
C ASN A 237 11.89 -23.11 -12.58
N PRO A 238 12.51 -22.52 -11.55
CA PRO A 238 11.94 -22.41 -10.21
C PRO A 238 10.88 -21.29 -10.09
N VAL A 239 10.15 -20.99 -11.18
CA VAL A 239 9.09 -19.97 -11.17
C VAL A 239 8.08 -20.33 -10.08
N PRO A 240 7.69 -19.36 -9.23
CA PRO A 240 6.63 -19.57 -8.26
C PRO A 240 5.38 -20.16 -8.95
N GLY A 241 5.00 -21.36 -8.54
CA GLY A 241 3.89 -22.10 -9.14
C GLY A 241 2.58 -21.33 -9.06
N HIS A 242 1.72 -21.51 -10.07
CA HIS A 242 0.40 -20.92 -10.11
C HIS A 242 -0.43 -21.39 -8.90
N HIS A 243 -0.79 -20.45 -8.02
CA HIS A 243 -1.86 -20.62 -7.03
C HIS A 243 -3.23 -20.38 -7.69
#